data_AF-A0A950UKD4-F1
#
_entry.id   AF-A0A950UKD4-F1
#
_cell.length_a   1.000
_cell.length_b   1.000
_cell.length_c   1.000
_cell.angle_alpha   90.00
_cell.angle_beta   90.00
_cell.angle_gamma   90.00
#
_symmetry.space_group_name_H-M   'P 1'
#
loop_
_entity.id
_entity.type
_entity.pdbx_description
1 polymer ?
#
loop_
_entity_poly.entity_id
_entity_poly.type
_entity_poly.pdbx_seq_one_letter_code
_entity_poly.pdbx_strand_id
1 'polypeptide(L)' 'MMLLQRNLLYTAVTRARDGVMLIGQTEAVERAIANNRTQRRNTALTHRITHTDAAGPAPRSQPSSGQLAWD' A
#
# COMPACT_ATOMS: atom_id res chain seq x y z
N MET A 1 17.78 1.25 -10.12
CA MET A 1 16.67 1.64 -9.23
C MET A 1 16.61 3.16 -9.15
N MET A 2 15.46 3.79 -9.38
CA MET A 2 15.26 5.23 -9.17
C MET A 2 14.19 5.45 -8.10
N LEU A 3 14.56 6.10 -6.99
CA LEU A 3 13.69 6.44 -5.84
C LEU A 3 12.86 7.71 -6.06
N LEU A 4 13.08 8.43 -7.16
CA LEU A 4 12.28 9.62 -7.52
C LEU A 4 10.92 9.20 -8.06
N GLN A 5 10.03 8.78 -7.16
CA GLN A 5 8.67 8.37 -7.45
C GLN A 5 7.69 9.19 -6.60
N ARG A 6 6.50 9.42 -7.15
CA ARG A 6 5.46 10.21 -6.48
C ARG A 6 5.02 9.59 -5.15
N ASN A 7 4.90 8.26 -5.10
CA ASN A 7 4.49 7.52 -3.91
C ASN A 7 5.48 7.70 -2.74
N LEU A 8 6.78 7.74 -3.02
CA LEU A 8 7.81 7.90 -2.00
C LEU A 8 7.85 9.34 -1.49
N LEU A 9 7.78 10.33 -2.40
CA LEU A 9 7.70 11.74 -2.04
C LEU A 9 6.46 12.03 -1.18
N TYR A 10 5.29 11.53 -1.59
CA TYR A 10 4.05 11.67 -0.83
C TYR A 10 4.17 11.07 0.57
N THR A 11 4.78 9.89 0.71
CA THR A 11 5.00 9.25 2.01
C THR A 11 5.92 10.09 2.89
N ALA A 12 7.03 10.60 2.36
CA ALA A 12 7.94 11.45 3.12
C ALA A 12 7.23 12.73 3.63
N VAL A 13 6.44 13.38 2.78
CA VAL A 13 5.68 14.60 3.12
C VAL A 13 4.60 14.31 4.16
N THR A 14 3.80 13.26 3.98
CA THR A 14 2.65 12.96 4.87
C THR A 14 3.03 12.35 6.21
N ARG A 15 4.30 11.94 6.39
CA ARG A 15 4.80 11.47 7.69
C ARG A 15 5.22 12.60 8.62
N ALA A 16 5.35 13.83 8.11
CA ALA A 16 5.60 15.01 8.93
C ALA A 16 4.38 15.36 9.78
N ARG A 17 4.59 15.67 11.07
CA ARG A 17 3.51 16.00 12.01
C ARG A 17 3.23 17.50 12.06
N ASP A 18 4.30 18.29 12.22
CA ASP A 18 4.18 19.74 12.44
C ASP A 18 4.72 20.57 11.27
N GLY A 19 5.59 20.00 10.43
CA GLY A 19 6.12 20.66 9.25
C GLY A 19 7.14 19.80 8.50
N VAL A 20 7.37 20.12 7.22
CA VAL A 20 8.36 19.45 6.37
C VAL A 20 9.22 20.48 5.65
N MET A 21 10.52 20.21 5.56
CA MET A 21 11.46 20.99 4.76
C MET A 21 12.12 20.06 3.74
N LEU A 22 11.99 20.39 2.46
CA LEU A 22 12.62 19.63 1.38
C LEU A 22 13.99 20.23 1.07
N ILE A 23 15.04 19.42 1.22
CA ILE A 23 16.42 19.83 0.93
C ILE A 23 16.90 19.07 -0.32
N GLY A 24 17.36 19.78 -1.33
CA GLY A 24 17.89 19.19 -2.57
C GLY A 24 17.56 20.02 -3.81
N GLN A 25 17.54 19.34 -4.96
CA GLN A 25 17.28 19.95 -6.27
C GLN A 25 15.77 20.01 -6.56
N THR A 26 15.27 21.18 -6.96
CA THR A 26 13.86 21.35 -7.40
C THR A 26 13.50 20.37 -8.52
N GLU A 27 14.41 20.18 -9.48
CA GLU A 27 14.25 19.23 -10.60
C GLU A 27 14.04 17.79 -10.13
N ALA A 28 14.65 17.38 -9.00
CA ALA A 28 14.46 16.04 -8.45
C ALA A 28 13.03 15.86 -7.90
N VAL A 29 12.46 16.91 -7.31
CA VAL A 29 11.07 16.93 -6.85
C VAL A 29 10.12 16.87 -8.04
N GLU A 30 10.35 17.69 -9.07
CA GLU A 30 9.57 17.67 -10.32
C GLU A 30 9.61 16.30 -11.00
N ARG A 31 10.80 15.70 -11.11
CA ARG A 31 10.96 14.34 -11.63
C ARG A 31 10.21 13.31 -10.80
N ALA A 32 10.24 13.41 -9.47
CA ALA A 32 9.50 12.51 -8.60
C ALA A 32 7.98 12.66 -8.77
N ILE A 33 7.48 13.89 -8.90
CA ILE A 33 6.06 14.18 -9.16
C ILE A 33 5.64 13.65 -10.53
N ALA A 34 6.43 13.92 -11.58
CA ALA A 34 6.15 13.49 -12.95
C ALA A 34 6.24 11.97 -13.11
N ASN A 35 7.06 11.29 -12.29
CA ASN A 35 7.20 9.85 -12.30
C ASN A 35 5.99 9.15 -11.64
N ASN A 36 4.89 9.09 -12.38
CA ASN A 36 3.71 8.28 -12.08
C ASN A 36 3.80 6.87 -12.69
N ARG A 37 5.02 6.38 -12.98
CA ARG A 37 5.20 4.98 -13.39
C ARG A 37 4.91 4.11 -12.18
N THR A 38 3.64 3.76 -12.03
CA THR A 38 3.20 2.75 -11.07
C THR A 38 3.92 1.47 -11.47
N GLN A 39 4.88 1.05 -10.64
CA GLN A 39 5.50 -0.26 -10.82
C GLN A 39 4.37 -1.29 -10.92
N ARG A 40 4.37 -2.11 -11.98
CA ARG A 40 3.35 -3.14 -12.16
C ARG A 40 3.35 -4.02 -10.92
N ARG A 41 2.28 -3.97 -10.14
CA ARG A 41 2.12 -4.81 -8.95
C ARG A 41 1.75 -6.21 -9.42
N ASN A 42 2.67 -7.15 -9.26
CA ASN A 42 2.42 -8.56 -9.55
C ASN A 42 1.58 -9.16 -8.40
N THR A 43 0.28 -8.86 -8.40
CA THR A 43 -0.68 -9.36 -7.39
C THR A 43 -1.94 -9.89 -8.07
N ALA A 44 -2.43 -11.03 -7.59
CA ALA A 44 -3.68 -11.64 -8.01
C ALA A 44 -4.88 -11.19 -7.16
N LEU A 45 -4.70 -10.27 -6.20
CA LEU A 45 -5.74 -9.85 -5.26
C LEU A 45 -6.95 -9.26 -5.98
N THR A 46 -6.73 -8.36 -6.95
CA THR A 46 -7.81 -7.77 -7.75
C THR A 46 -8.63 -8.84 -8.45
N HIS A 47 -7.97 -9.83 -9.09
CA HIS A 47 -8.64 -10.95 -9.73
C HIS A 47 -9.47 -11.76 -8.73
N ARG A 48 -8.91 -12.08 -7.56
CA ARG A 48 -9.60 -12.86 -6.51
C ARG A 48 -10.86 -12.17 -5.96
N ILE A 49 -10.84 -10.85 -5.79
CA ILE A 49 -11.99 -10.11 -5.26
C ILE A 49 -13.07 -9.95 -6.34
N THR A 50 -12.70 -9.67 -7.59
CA THR A 50 -13.67 -9.45 -8.68
C THR A 50 -14.27 -10.74 -9.23
N HIS A 51 -13.52 -11.85 -9.18
CA HIS A 51 -13.96 -13.19 -9.61
C HIS A 51 -14.19 -14.08 -8.39
N THR A 52 -14.74 -13.52 -7.31
CA THR A 52 -15.28 -14.33 -6.23
C THR A 52 -16.51 -15.04 -6.80
N ASP A 53 -16.30 -16.17 -7.48
CA ASP A 53 -17.35 -17.16 -7.67
C ASP A 53 -17.95 -17.41 -6.28
N ALA A 54 -19.28 -17.48 -6.18
CA ALA A 54 -20.00 -17.61 -4.92
C ALA A 54 -19.55 -18.80 -4.05
N ALA A 55 -18.71 -19.68 -4.58
CA ALA A 55 -17.86 -20.61 -3.84
C ALA A 55 -16.53 -19.94 -3.40
N GLY A 56 -16.61 -18.95 -2.51
CA GLY A 56 -15.44 -18.56 -1.73
C GLY A 56 -14.86 -19.79 -1.01
N PRO A 57 -13.55 -19.83 -0.68
CA PRO A 57 -13.00 -20.91 0.13
C PRO A 57 -13.88 -21.05 1.38
N ALA A 58 -14.38 -22.28 1.64
CA ALA A 58 -15.31 -22.54 2.74
C ALA A 58 -14.83 -21.80 3.99
N PRO A 59 -15.70 -21.03 4.67
CA PRO A 59 -15.30 -20.25 5.83
C PRO A 59 -14.51 -21.18 6.75
N ARG A 60 -13.28 -20.77 7.10
CA ARG A 60 -12.44 -21.51 8.03
C ARG A 60 -13.31 -21.83 9.23
N SER A 61 -13.52 -23.10 9.53
CA SER A 61 -14.34 -23.54 10.64
C SER A 61 -13.88 -22.80 11.88
N GLN A 62 -14.71 -21.88 12.36
CA GLN A 62 -14.45 -21.20 13.63
C GLN A 62 -14.47 -22.31 14.68
N PRO A 63 -13.39 -22.53 15.45
CA PRO A 63 -13.45 -23.46 16.55
C PRO A 63 -14.60 -23.03 17.46
N SER A 64 -15.49 -23.97 17.76
CA SER A 64 -16.62 -23.79 18.66
C SER A 64 -16.15 -23.10 19.94
N SER A 65 -16.80 -21.99 20.28
CA SER A 65 -16.67 -21.23 21.52
C SER A 65 -16.03 -22.03 22.67
N GLY A 66 -14.87 -21.56 23.13
CA GLY A 66 -14.22 -22.10 24.32
C GLY A 66 -12.77 -21.67 24.53
N GLN A 67 -12.09 -21.09 23.53
CA GLN A 67 -10.64 -20.89 23.62
C GLN A 67 -10.17 -19.55 23.06
N LEU A 68 -10.74 -18.47 23.58
CA LEU A 68 -10.13 -17.13 23.62
C LEU A 68 -10.61 -16.47 24.92
N ALA A 69 -10.27 -17.13 26.04
CA ALA A 69 -10.20 -16.48 27.33
C ALA A 69 -9.02 -15.49 27.23
N TRP A 70 -9.34 -14.21 27.13
CA TRP A 70 -8.39 -13.17 27.53
C TRP A 70 -8.48 -13.12 29.06
N ASP A 71 -7.66 -13.93 29.73
CA ASP A 71 -7.29 -13.68 31.14
C ASP A 71 -6.43 -12.41 31.22
#